data_AF-A0A1I9Q451-F1
#
_entry.id   AF-A0A1I9Q451-F1
#
_cell.length_a   1.000
_cell.length_b   1.000
_cell.length_c   1.000
_cell.angle_alpha   90.00
_cell.angle_beta   90.00
_cell.angle_gamma   90.00
#
_symmetry.space_group_name_H-M   'P 1'
#
loop_
_entity.id
_entity.type
_entity.pdbx_description
1 polymer ?
#
loop_
_entity_poly.entity_id
_entity_poly.type
_entity_poly.pdbx_seq_one_letter_code
_entity_poly.pdbx_strand_id
1 'polypeptide(L)'
;KMSVCILGDQQHCDEAKANEVPFMDAEALKKLNKNKKAVKKLAKKYDAFLASESLIKQIPRLLGPGLNKAGKFPGLLTHQESMMMKIDEVKATIKFQMKKVLCLSVAVGNVGMSADDLAQNVHLSINFLVSL
;
A
#
# COMPACT_ATOMS: atom_id res chain seq x y z
N LYS A 1 11.02 5.42 6.46
CA LYS A 1 10.78 3.96 6.28
C LYS A 1 9.31 3.76 5.99
N MET A 2 8.95 3.30 4.79
CA MET A 2 7.56 2.96 4.49
C MET A 2 7.14 1.74 5.31
N SER A 3 5.98 1.84 5.95
CA SER A 3 5.43 0.80 6.79
C SER A 3 4.28 0.12 6.06
N VAL A 4 4.49 -1.15 5.67
CA VAL A 4 3.50 -1.95 4.94
C VAL A 4 2.83 -2.90 5.92
N CYS A 5 1.51 -3.01 5.85
CA CYS A 5 0.73 -3.95 6.66
C CYS A 5 0.03 -4.97 5.77
N ILE A 6 0.16 -6.25 6.10
CA ILE A 6 -0.47 -7.36 5.37
C ILE A 6 -1.81 -7.71 6.02
N LEU A 7 -2.86 -7.84 5.21
CA LEU A 7 -4.20 -8.23 5.59
C LEU A 7 -4.47 -9.60 4.97
N GLY A 8 -4.44 -10.67 5.78
CA GLY A 8 -4.40 -12.02 5.22
C GLY A 8 -5.09 -13.07 6.07
N ASP A 9 -5.26 -14.25 5.48
CA ASP A 9 -5.63 -15.48 6.17
C ASP A 9 -4.42 -16.06 6.94
N GLN A 10 -4.61 -17.15 7.70
CA GLN A 10 -3.56 -17.73 8.55
C GLN A 10 -2.23 -17.99 7.82
N GLN A 11 -2.26 -18.52 6.59
CA GLN A 11 -1.03 -18.74 5.81
C GLN A 11 -0.23 -17.45 5.56
N HIS A 12 -0.92 -16.37 5.18
CA HIS A 12 -0.28 -15.06 5.00
C HIS A 12 0.17 -14.45 6.34
N CYS A 13 -0.53 -14.72 7.44
CA CYS A 13 -0.08 -14.30 8.77
C CYS A 13 1.18 -15.04 9.20
N ASP A 14 1.30 -16.33 8.92
CA ASP A 14 2.48 -17.14 9.25
C ASP A 14 3.70 -16.70 8.44
N GLU A 15 3.53 -16.48 7.13
CA GLU A 15 4.60 -15.93 6.29
C GLU A 15 4.96 -14.49 6.69
N ALA A 16 3.99 -13.66 7.08
CA ALA A 16 4.26 -12.28 7.49
C ALA A 16 5.03 -12.25 8.82
N LYS A 17 4.68 -13.16 9.73
CA LYS A 17 5.35 -13.35 11.00
C LYS A 17 6.78 -13.87 10.82
N ALA A 18 7.01 -14.76 9.86
CA ALA A 18 8.35 -15.20 9.48
C ALA A 18 9.22 -14.07 8.90
N ASN A 19 8.60 -13.11 8.21
CA ASN A 19 9.26 -11.96 7.60
C ASN A 19 9.27 -10.69 8.47
N GLU A 20 8.84 -10.78 9.74
CA GLU A 20 8.68 -9.64 10.67
C GLU A 20 7.83 -8.47 10.13
N VAL A 21 6.89 -8.77 9.22
CA VAL A 21 6.01 -7.77 8.63
C VAL A 21 4.74 -7.61 9.49
N PRO A 22 4.27 -6.39 9.75
CA PRO A 22 3.00 -6.17 10.44
C PRO A 22 1.85 -6.86 9.69
N PHE A 23 1.15 -7.77 10.37
CA PHE A 23 -0.02 -8.45 9.81
C PHE A 23 -1.29 -8.14 10.62
N MET A 24 -2.44 -8.22 9.96
CA MET A 24 -3.75 -8.24 10.58
C MET A 24 -4.63 -9.28 9.91
N ASP A 25 -5.28 -10.05 10.75
CA ASP A 25 -6.14 -11.17 10.44
C ASP A 25 -7.60 -10.75 10.19
N ALA A 26 -8.35 -11.61 9.50
CA ALA A 26 -9.74 -11.38 9.10
C ALA A 26 -10.68 -11.05 10.28
N GLU A 27 -10.42 -11.62 11.46
CA GLU A 27 -11.21 -11.35 12.66
C GLU A 27 -10.92 -9.97 13.25
N ALA A 28 -9.65 -9.56 13.27
CA ALA A 28 -9.25 -8.22 13.68
C ALA A 28 -9.89 -7.16 12.76
N LEU A 29 -9.91 -7.40 11.45
CA LEU A 29 -10.54 -6.52 10.47
C LEU A 29 -12.05 -6.32 10.73
N LYS A 30 -12.77 -7.40 11.08
CA LYS A 30 -14.19 -7.32 11.45
C LYS A 30 -14.42 -6.54 12.74
N LYS A 31 -13.56 -6.71 13.76
CA LYS A 31 -13.61 -5.95 15.02
C LYS A 31 -13.33 -4.46 14.80
N LEU A 32 -12.48 -4.11 13.83
CA LEU A 32 -12.15 -2.73 13.51
C LEU A 32 -13.20 -1.96 12.72
N ASN A 33 -14.12 -2.64 12.02
CA ASN A 33 -15.21 -2.00 11.28
C ASN A 33 -16.08 -1.07 12.17
N LYS A 34 -16.28 -1.45 13.43
CA LYS A 34 -17.09 -0.65 14.37
C LYS A 34 -16.39 0.63 14.87
N ASN A 35 -15.05 0.74 14.75
CA ASN A 35 -14.28 1.83 15.35
C ASN A 35 -13.56 2.71 14.31
N LYS A 36 -14.28 3.72 13.82
CA LYS A 36 -13.76 4.74 12.86
C LYS A 36 -12.47 5.45 13.34
N LYS A 37 -12.26 5.57 14.66
CA LYS A 37 -11.03 6.13 15.25
C LYS A 37 -9.83 5.19 15.14
N ALA A 38 -10.02 3.89 15.32
CA ALA A 38 -8.96 2.89 15.19
C ALA A 38 -8.49 2.76 13.74
N VAL A 39 -9.43 2.76 12.79
CA VAL A 39 -9.13 2.76 11.35
C VAL A 39 -8.33 4.01 10.94
N LYS A 40 -8.69 5.20 11.46
CA LYS A 40 -7.90 6.42 11.23
C LYS A 40 -6.49 6.36 11.84
N LYS A 41 -6.32 5.72 13.01
CA LYS A 41 -4.99 5.52 13.62
C LYS A 41 -4.14 4.56 12.79
N LEU A 42 -4.71 3.44 12.32
CA LEU A 42 -4.01 2.50 11.46
C LEU A 42 -3.62 3.11 10.11
N ALA A 43 -4.53 3.84 9.47
CA ALA A 43 -4.24 4.53 8.21
C ALA A 43 -3.17 5.63 8.35
N LYS A 44 -2.95 6.15 9.56
CA LYS A 44 -1.83 7.06 9.87
C LYS A 44 -0.54 6.32 10.21
N LYS A 45 -0.64 5.12 10.81
CA LYS A 45 0.50 4.32 11.26
C LYS A 45 1.17 3.55 10.11
N TYR A 46 0.39 3.12 9.12
CA TYR A 46 0.88 2.35 7.96
C TYR A 46 0.70 3.12 6.67
N ASP A 47 1.70 3.08 5.79
CA ASP A 47 1.77 3.78 4.51
C ASP A 47 1.10 3.00 3.38
N ALA A 48 1.24 1.67 3.39
CA ALA A 48 0.61 0.79 2.43
C ALA A 48 -0.04 -0.42 3.11
N PHE A 49 -1.06 -0.96 2.45
CA PHE A 49 -1.74 -2.18 2.87
C PHE A 49 -1.71 -3.18 1.71
N LEU A 50 -1.50 -4.45 2.01
CA LEU A 50 -1.63 -5.57 1.07
C LEU A 50 -2.74 -6.47 1.59
N ALA A 51 -3.57 -7.02 0.72
CA ALA A 51 -4.67 -7.88 1.11
C ALA A 51 -4.76 -9.14 0.26
N SER A 52 -4.95 -10.28 0.93
CA SER A 52 -5.26 -11.55 0.26
C SER A 52 -6.55 -11.44 -0.55
N GLU A 53 -6.63 -12.17 -1.66
CA GLU A 53 -7.79 -12.24 -2.55
C GLU A 53 -9.09 -12.58 -1.81
N SER A 54 -9.02 -13.41 -0.77
CA SER A 54 -10.14 -13.77 0.10
C SER A 54 -10.78 -12.54 0.78
N LEU A 55 -9.95 -11.57 1.13
CA LEU A 55 -10.33 -10.41 1.94
C LEU A 55 -10.59 -9.15 1.10
N ILE A 56 -10.01 -9.07 -0.12
CA ILE A 56 -10.14 -7.88 -0.97
C ILE A 56 -11.60 -7.57 -1.33
N LYS A 57 -12.46 -8.59 -1.44
CA LYS A 57 -13.90 -8.41 -1.71
C LYS A 57 -14.66 -7.78 -0.54
N GLN A 58 -14.19 -7.98 0.70
CA GLN A 58 -14.85 -7.45 1.90
C GLN A 58 -14.31 -6.07 2.31
N ILE A 59 -13.09 -5.74 1.91
CA ILE A 59 -12.42 -4.49 2.29
C ILE A 59 -13.16 -3.22 1.87
N PRO A 60 -13.75 -3.09 0.66
CA PRO A 60 -14.55 -1.92 0.29
C PRO A 60 -15.71 -1.66 1.25
N ARG A 61 -16.35 -2.72 1.76
CA ARG A 61 -17.49 -2.62 2.66
C ARG A 61 -17.08 -2.36 4.11
N LEU A 62 -16.00 -2.99 4.56
CA LEU A 62 -15.53 -2.91 5.96
C LEU A 62 -14.64 -1.68 6.23
N LEU A 63 -13.76 -1.35 5.31
CA LEU A 63 -12.73 -0.32 5.49
C LEU A 63 -12.76 0.77 4.41
N GLY A 64 -13.62 0.66 3.41
CA GLY A 64 -13.74 1.62 2.30
C GLY A 64 -13.83 3.08 2.75
N PRO A 65 -14.71 3.48 3.69
CA PRO A 65 -14.82 4.88 4.09
C PRO A 65 -13.56 5.44 4.79
N GLY A 66 -12.78 4.58 5.45
CA GLY A 66 -11.59 4.97 6.21
C GLY A 66 -10.32 4.99 5.36
N LEU A 67 -10.10 3.92 4.58
CA LEU A 67 -8.90 3.73 3.76
C LEU A 67 -8.99 4.46 2.42
N ASN A 68 -10.16 4.52 1.78
CA ASN A 68 -10.31 5.25 0.51
C ASN A 68 -10.14 6.77 0.72
N LYS A 69 -10.65 7.31 1.83
CA LYS A 69 -10.45 8.71 2.21
C LYS A 69 -8.97 9.01 2.54
N ALA A 70 -8.21 8.02 2.99
CA ALA A 70 -6.78 8.13 3.23
C ALA A 70 -5.93 7.87 1.97
N GLY A 71 -6.53 7.46 0.84
CA GLY A 71 -5.83 7.14 -0.41
C GLY A 71 -5.04 5.83 -0.39
N LYS A 72 -5.13 5.06 0.72
CA LYS A 72 -4.35 3.84 1.01
C LYS A 72 -5.20 2.59 0.80
N PHE A 73 -5.72 2.42 -0.42
CA PHE A 73 -6.47 1.21 -0.75
C PHE A 73 -5.50 0.02 -0.86
N PRO A 74 -5.80 -1.15 -0.27
CA PRO A 74 -4.87 -2.25 -0.26
C PRO A 74 -4.64 -2.83 -1.65
N GLY A 75 -3.39 -3.17 -1.94
CA GLY A 75 -3.02 -3.95 -3.12
C GLY A 75 -3.45 -5.42 -2.96
N LEU A 76 -3.70 -6.09 -4.09
CA LEU A 76 -3.96 -7.53 -4.11
C LEU A 76 -2.66 -8.30 -3.82
N LEU A 77 -2.77 -9.29 -2.95
CA LEU A 77 -1.73 -10.26 -2.67
C LEU A 77 -2.26 -11.66 -3.00
N THR A 78 -1.56 -12.36 -3.88
CA THR A 78 -1.86 -13.74 -4.26
C THR A 78 -0.94 -14.68 -3.49
N HIS A 79 -1.43 -15.87 -3.13
CA HIS A 79 -0.64 -16.90 -2.44
C HIS A 79 0.44 -17.54 -3.36
N GLN A 80 0.47 -17.17 -4.64
CA GLN A 80 1.43 -17.70 -5.62
C GLN A 80 2.71 -16.87 -5.72
N GLU A 81 2.71 -15.64 -5.22
CA GLU A 81 3.84 -14.72 -5.32
C GLU A 81 4.47 -14.48 -3.96
N SER A 82 5.79 -14.27 -3.93
CA SER A 82 6.49 -13.96 -2.68
C SER A 82 6.00 -12.61 -2.13
N MET A 83 5.49 -12.61 -0.91
CA MET A 83 5.07 -11.38 -0.22
C MET A 83 6.18 -10.33 -0.17
N MET A 84 7.44 -10.77 -0.09
CA MET A 84 8.58 -9.87 0.00
C MET A 84 8.80 -9.09 -1.29
N MET A 85 8.61 -9.73 -2.45
CA MET A 85 8.66 -9.04 -3.75
C MET A 85 7.53 -8.02 -3.87
N LYS A 86 6.30 -8.40 -3.51
CA LYS A 86 5.15 -7.48 -3.55
C LYS A 86 5.34 -6.28 -2.63
N ILE A 87 5.92 -6.49 -1.45
CA ILE A 87 6.25 -5.42 -0.51
C ILE A 87 7.31 -4.48 -1.10
N ASP A 88 8.32 -5.03 -1.78
CA ASP A 88 9.38 -4.23 -2.39
C ASP A 88 8.85 -3.43 -3.58
N GLU A 89 8.01 -4.04 -4.42
CA GLU A 89 7.27 -3.35 -5.48
C GLU A 89 6.43 -2.21 -4.90
N VAL A 90 5.67 -2.46 -3.83
CA VAL A 90 4.84 -1.42 -3.20
C VAL A 90 5.68 -0.31 -2.57
N LYS A 91 6.88 -0.62 -2.06
CA LYS A 91 7.82 0.40 -1.55
C LYS A 91 8.43 1.23 -2.69
N ALA A 92 8.68 0.60 -3.84
CA ALA A 92 9.22 1.23 -5.03
C ALA A 92 8.14 1.96 -5.86
N THR A 93 6.87 1.64 -5.64
CA THR A 93 5.75 2.23 -6.38
C THR A 93 5.33 3.55 -5.75
N ILE A 94 5.19 4.57 -6.58
CA ILE A 94 4.71 5.89 -6.17
C ILE A 94 3.34 6.13 -6.80
N LYS A 95 2.35 6.44 -5.97
CA LYS A 95 1.00 6.70 -6.43
C LYS A 95 0.87 8.13 -6.91
N PHE A 96 0.74 8.30 -8.22
CA PHE A 96 0.30 9.56 -8.82
C PHE A 96 -1.19 9.75 -8.53
N GLN A 97 -1.53 10.68 -7.65
CA GLN A 97 -2.93 11.04 -7.38
C GLN A 97 -3.17 12.49 -7.78
N MET A 98 -3.78 12.66 -8.95
CA MET A 98 -4.30 13.96 -9.36
C MET A 98 -5.61 14.23 -8.61
N LYS A 99 -5.65 15.34 -7.86
CA LYS A 99 -6.88 15.87 -7.24
C LYS A 99 -7.41 17.03 -8.08
N LYS A 100 -8.36 17.82 -7.55
CA LYS A 100 -8.84 19.09 -8.13
C LYS A 100 -7.79 20.23 -8.15
N VAL A 101 -6.51 19.90 -8.27
CA VAL A 101 -5.40 20.87 -8.35
C VAL A 101 -4.53 20.53 -9.54
N LEU A 102 -4.03 21.58 -10.20
CA LEU A 102 -3.29 21.51 -11.46
C LEU A 102 -1.81 21.10 -11.29
N CYS A 103 -1.31 21.04 -10.05
CA CYS A 103 0.09 20.72 -9.76
C CYS A 103 0.21 19.35 -9.08
N LEU A 104 1.09 18.50 -9.60
CA LEU A 104 1.51 17.25 -8.95
C LEU A 104 2.96 17.39 -8.48
N SER A 105 3.23 16.91 -7.27
CA SER A 105 4.59 16.82 -6.72
C SER A 105 4.87 15.36 -6.39
N VAL A 106 5.96 14.84 -6.96
CA VAL A 106 6.32 13.42 -6.86
C VAL A 106 7.79 13.31 -6.51
N ALA A 107 8.12 12.42 -5.58
CA ALA A 107 9.50 12.15 -5.20
C ALA A 107 10.11 11.16 -6.20
N VAL A 108 11.07 11.60 -7.01
CA VAL A 108 11.67 10.79 -8.09
C VAL A 108 13.01 10.15 -7.73
N GLY A 109 13.51 10.35 -6.50
CA GLY A 109 14.77 9.75 -6.07
C GLY A 109 15.17 10.09 -4.63
N ASN A 110 16.23 9.44 -4.16
CA ASN A 110 16.88 9.69 -2.87
C ASN A 110 18.30 10.26 -3.09
N VAL A 111 18.83 10.95 -2.06
CA VAL A 111 20.14 11.63 -2.11
C VAL A 111 21.32 10.70 -2.43
N GLY A 112 21.16 9.38 -2.21
CA GLY A 112 22.20 8.38 -2.47
C GLY A 112 22.12 7.69 -3.85
N MET A 113 21.21 8.09 -4.74
CA MET A 113 21.08 7.48 -6.08
C MET A 113 22.00 8.19 -7.10
N SER A 114 22.40 7.46 -8.14
CA SER A 114 23.21 8.01 -9.23
C SER A 114 22.39 8.99 -10.09
N ALA A 115 23.08 9.90 -10.79
CA ALA A 115 22.42 10.87 -11.68
C ALA A 115 21.67 10.19 -12.84
N ASP A 116 22.18 9.06 -13.34
CA ASP A 116 21.55 8.30 -14.42
C ASP A 116 20.26 7.62 -13.96
N ASP A 117 20.25 7.03 -12.76
CA ASP A 117 19.03 6.44 -12.18
C ASP A 117 17.96 7.51 -11.92
N LEU A 118 18.38 8.71 -11.45
CA LEU A 118 17.47 9.85 -11.29
C LEU A 118 16.87 10.27 -12.63
N ALA A 119 17.69 10.37 -13.68
CA ALA A 119 17.23 10.74 -15.01
C ALA A 119 16.21 9.73 -15.56
N GLN A 120 16.47 8.43 -15.38
CA GLN A 120 15.53 7.36 -15.75
C GLN A 120 14.21 7.49 -14.98
N ASN A 121 14.25 7.72 -13.66
CA ASN A 121 13.05 7.89 -12.84
C ASN A 121 12.24 9.15 -13.23
N VAL A 122 12.93 10.24 -13.60
CA VAL A 122 12.30 11.46 -14.12
C VAL A 122 11.62 11.17 -15.46
N HIS A 123 12.29 10.49 -16.38
CA HIS A 123 11.70 10.10 -17.67
C HIS A 123 10.47 9.20 -17.49
N LEU A 124 10.54 8.20 -16.62
CA LEU A 124 9.39 7.35 -16.27
C LEU A 124 8.22 8.17 -15.73
N SER A 125 8.50 9.11 -14.84
CA SER A 125 7.48 9.99 -14.23
C SER A 125 6.82 10.91 -15.26
N ILE A 126 7.60 11.48 -16.18
CA ILE A 126 7.10 12.33 -17.27
C ILE A 126 6.27 11.48 -18.25
N ASN A 127 6.77 10.32 -18.67
CA ASN A 127 6.07 9.43 -19.60
C ASN A 127 4.72 8.99 -19.04
N PHE A 128 4.67 8.65 -17.74
CA PHE A 128 3.42 8.31 -17.07
C PHE A 128 2.45 9.49 -17.02
N LEU A 129 2.95 10.72 -16.78
CA LEU A 129 2.12 11.93 -16.77
C LEU A 129 1.60 12.31 -18.16
N VAL A 130 2.38 12.11 -19.22
CA VAL A 130 1.94 12.38 -20.61
C VAL A 130 0.93 11.35 -21.09
N SER A 131 0.99 10.12 -20.58
CA SER A 131 0.07 9.03 -20.94
C SER A 131 -1.26 9.05 -20.17
N LEU A 132 -1.40 9.93 -19.17
CA LEU A 132 -2.56 10.05 -18.27
C LEU A 132 -3.62 11.00 -18.81
#